data_AF-A0A7H9VVG9-F1
#
_entry.id   AF-A0A7H9VVG9-F1
#
_cell.length_a   1.000
_cell.length_b   1.000
_cell.length_c   1.000
_cell.angle_alpha   90.00
_cell.angle_beta   90.00
_cell.angle_gamma   90.00
#
_symmetry.space_group_name_H-M   'P 1'
#
loop_
_entity.id
_entity.type
_entity.pdbx_description
1 polymer ?
#
loop_
_entity_poly.entity_id
_entity_poly.type
_entity_poly.pdbx_seq_one_letter_code
_entity_poly.pdbx_strand_id
1 'polypeptide(L)'
;MSAMLQCQRCGASLAGKRSDAKFCSVACRVGSHRKEVGRADAVSSGFVIDKAMRDALIESDRLNPQDEHDPVKVRGAFAEMCRQFAEKFA
;
A
#
# COMPACT_ATOMS: atom_id res chain seq x y z
N MET A 1 5.91 -39.89 7.81
CA MET A 1 5.33 -38.66 8.38
C MET A 1 4.98 -37.72 7.23
N SER A 2 3.71 -37.61 6.84
CA SER A 2 3.32 -36.66 5.80
C SER A 2 3.49 -35.25 6.35
N ALA A 3 4.44 -34.49 5.81
CA ALA A 3 4.61 -33.09 6.15
C ALA A 3 3.28 -32.37 5.86
N MET A 4 2.60 -31.89 6.90
CA MET A 4 1.40 -31.08 6.72
C MET A 4 1.83 -29.81 6.01
N LEU A 5 1.37 -29.64 4.78
CA LEU A 5 1.56 -28.40 4.03
C LEU A 5 0.88 -27.27 4.81
N GLN A 6 1.66 -26.24 5.16
CA GLN A 6 1.19 -25.07 5.88
C GLN A 6 1.23 -23.85 4.96
N CYS A 7 0.28 -22.94 5.17
CA CYS A 7 0.25 -21.67 4.47
C CYS A 7 1.51 -20.85 4.78
N GLN A 8 2.24 -20.45 3.74
CA GLN A 8 3.48 -19.68 3.89
C GLN A 8 3.30 -18.30 4.54
N ARG A 9 2.06 -17.77 4.57
CA ARG A 9 1.75 -16.47 5.20
C ARG A 9 1.24 -16.58 6.64
N CYS A 10 0.32 -17.50 6.91
CA CYS A 10 -0.40 -17.53 8.20
C CYS A 10 -0.25 -18.84 8.98
N GLY A 11 0.49 -19.83 8.47
CA GLY A 11 0.70 -21.11 9.14
C GLY A 11 -0.51 -22.06 9.16
N ALA A 12 -1.67 -21.63 8.66
CA ALA A 12 -2.87 -22.47 8.59
C ALA A 12 -2.63 -23.76 7.78
N SER A 13 -3.27 -24.85 8.19
CA SER A 13 -3.22 -26.13 7.49
C SER A 13 -3.77 -26.02 6.06
N LEU A 14 -3.08 -26.65 5.11
CA LEU A 14 -3.51 -26.80 3.72
C LEU A 14 -4.11 -28.19 3.46
N ALA A 15 -4.55 -28.89 4.51
CA ALA A 15 -5.27 -30.16 4.37
C ALA A 15 -6.49 -30.00 3.44
N GLY A 16 -6.62 -30.89 2.46
CA GLY A 16 -7.68 -30.85 1.45
C GLY A 16 -7.47 -29.83 0.31
N LYS A 17 -6.35 -29.09 0.30
CA LYS A 17 -5.92 -28.30 -0.86
C LYS A 17 -5.05 -29.15 -1.78
N ARG A 18 -4.74 -28.62 -2.97
CA ARG A 18 -3.79 -29.24 -3.89
C ARG A 18 -2.43 -29.43 -3.22
N SER A 19 -1.71 -30.48 -3.60
CA SER A 19 -0.38 -30.81 -3.06
C SER A 19 0.68 -29.72 -3.28
N ASP A 20 0.46 -28.80 -4.23
CA ASP A 20 1.34 -27.68 -4.55
C ASP A 20 0.87 -26.34 -3.93
N ALA A 21 -0.21 -26.34 -3.16
CA ALA A 21 -0.74 -25.12 -2.59
C ALA A 21 0.27 -24.51 -1.61
N LYS A 22 0.55 -23.22 -1.79
CA LYS A 22 1.41 -22.42 -0.90
C LYS A 22 0.61 -21.54 0.08
N PHE A 23 -0.66 -21.28 -0.24
CA PHE A 23 -1.51 -20.34 0.49
C PHE A 23 -2.91 -20.92 0.71
N CYS A 24 -3.50 -20.66 1.88
CA CYS A 24 -4.84 -21.16 2.24
C CYS A 24 -5.98 -20.40 1.53
N SER A 25 -5.72 -19.17 1.08
CA SER A 25 -6.70 -18.29 0.44
C SER A 25 -6.06 -17.28 -0.51
N VAL A 26 -6.88 -16.68 -1.38
CA VAL A 26 -6.48 -15.57 -2.25
C VAL A 26 -5.95 -14.40 -1.42
N ALA A 27 -6.56 -14.11 -0.28
CA ALA A 27 -6.09 -13.09 0.65
C ALA A 27 -4.67 -13.38 1.14
N CYS A 28 -4.35 -14.64 1.49
CA CYS A 28 -2.99 -15.01 1.88
C CYS A 28 -1.98 -14.92 0.74
N ARG A 29 -2.36 -15.33 -0.47
CA ARG A 29 -1.52 -15.18 -1.67
C ARG A 29 -1.21 -13.71 -1.95
N VAL A 30 -2.22 -12.84 -2.01
CA VAL A 30 -2.06 -11.41 -2.29
C VAL A 30 -1.24 -10.73 -1.19
N GLY A 31 -1.50 -11.05 0.08
CA GLY A 31 -0.74 -10.48 1.20
C GLY A 31 0.73 -10.91 1.23
N SER A 32 1.03 -12.17 0.85
CA SER A 32 2.42 -12.64 0.73
C SER A 32 3.13 -11.92 -0.40
N HIS A 33 2.53 -11.85 -1.58
CA HIS A 33 3.10 -11.10 -2.69
C HIS A 33 3.33 -9.65 -2.30
N ARG A 34 2.35 -8.94 -1.72
CA ARG A 34 2.52 -7.54 -1.27
C ARG A 34 3.65 -7.34 -0.25
N LYS A 35 3.99 -8.37 0.55
CA LYS A 35 5.14 -8.33 1.47
C LYS A 35 6.47 -8.53 0.71
N GLU A 36 6.49 -9.43 -0.27
CA GLU A 36 7.69 -9.76 -1.07
C GLU A 36 8.01 -8.71 -2.15
N VAL A 37 7.02 -8.12 -2.82
CA VAL A 37 7.28 -7.09 -3.85
C VAL A 37 7.67 -5.74 -3.26
N GLY A 38 7.76 -5.59 -1.94
CA GLY A 38 8.07 -4.31 -1.32
C GLY A 38 7.03 -3.26 -1.73
N ARG A 39 6.02 -3.03 -0.88
CA ARG A 39 5.42 -1.69 -0.90
C ARG A 39 6.58 -0.72 -0.81
N ALA A 40 6.66 0.19 -1.77
CA ALA A 40 7.71 1.18 -1.94
C ALA A 40 7.75 2.13 -0.73
N ASP A 41 8.25 1.62 0.39
CA ASP A 41 8.59 2.36 1.59
C ASP A 41 10.11 2.51 1.61
N ALA A 42 10.63 3.25 0.63
CA ALA A 42 12.01 3.72 0.66
C ALA A 42 12.16 5.04 1.45
N VAL A 43 11.08 5.62 1.96
CA VAL A 43 11.15 6.72 2.95
C VAL A 43 9.93 6.63 3.88
N SER A 44 10.10 6.08 5.08
CA SER A 44 9.08 6.16 6.13
C SER A 44 9.09 7.55 6.76
N SER A 45 8.51 8.55 6.10
CA SER A 45 7.76 9.53 6.88
C SER A 45 6.52 8.76 7.32
N GLY A 46 6.36 8.41 8.60
CA GLY A 46 5.26 7.58 9.13
C GLY A 46 3.85 8.16 8.96
N PHE A 47 3.65 9.06 8.00
CA PHE A 47 2.42 9.75 7.68
C PHE A 47 1.83 9.17 6.40
N VAL A 48 0.59 8.68 6.51
CA VAL A 48 -0.21 8.29 5.36
C VAL A 48 -0.96 9.54 4.90
N ILE A 49 -0.86 9.87 3.62
CA ILE A 49 -1.76 10.84 2.99
C ILE A 49 -3.10 10.12 2.86
N ASP A 50 -3.99 10.36 3.83
CA ASP A 50 -5.30 9.72 3.91
C ASP A 50 -6.24 10.22 2.80
N LYS A 51 -7.47 9.69 2.80
CA LYS A 51 -8.46 10.07 1.79
C LYS A 51 -8.82 11.55 1.89
N ALA A 52 -9.05 12.05 3.11
CA ALA A 52 -9.44 13.44 3.32
C ALA A 52 -8.38 14.42 2.79
N MET A 53 -7.10 14.13 3.02
CA MET A 53 -6.00 14.93 2.49
C MET A 53 -5.91 14.85 0.96
N ARG A 54 -6.14 13.67 0.36
CA ARG A 54 -6.18 13.54 -1.12
C ARG A 54 -7.35 14.32 -1.72
N ASP A 55 -8.53 14.22 -1.13
CA ASP A 55 -9.73 14.94 -1.58
C ASP A 55 -9.47 16.46 -1.54
N ALA A 56 -8.85 16.97 -0.45
CA ALA A 56 -8.46 18.38 -0.36
C ALA A 56 -7.43 18.81 -1.42
N LEU A 57 -6.49 17.94 -1.80
CA LEU A 57 -5.55 18.22 -2.89
C LEU A 57 -6.25 18.30 -4.25
N ILE A 58 -7.30 17.50 -4.46
CA ILE A 58 -8.13 17.55 -5.67
C ILE A 58 -8.97 18.83 -5.69
N GLU A 59 -9.66 19.13 -4.59
CA GLU A 59 -10.51 20.32 -4.47
C GLU A 59 -9.73 21.64 -4.61
N SER A 60 -8.44 21.63 -4.25
CA SER A 60 -7.54 22.77 -4.42
C SER A 60 -6.83 22.82 -5.77
N ASP A 61 -7.21 21.96 -6.73
CA ASP A 61 -6.63 21.85 -8.08
C ASP A 61 -5.11 21.54 -8.07
N ARG A 62 -4.61 20.91 -6.99
CA ARG A 62 -3.21 20.50 -6.84
C ARG A 62 -2.96 19.06 -7.26
N LEU A 63 -4.03 18.27 -7.35
CA LEU A 63 -3.98 16.88 -7.80
C LEU A 63 -5.11 16.64 -8.80
N ASN A 64 -4.79 16.13 -9.98
CA ASN A 64 -5.80 15.70 -10.94
C ASN A 64 -6.60 14.52 -10.36
N PRO A 65 -7.94 14.52 -10.40
CA PRO A 65 -8.76 13.39 -9.94
C PRO A 65 -8.37 12.03 -10.53
N GLN A 66 -7.88 12.00 -11.78
CA GLN A 66 -7.45 10.76 -12.44
C GLN A 66 -6.18 10.15 -11.83
N ASP A 67 -5.43 10.96 -11.08
CA ASP A 67 -4.14 10.61 -10.50
C ASP A 67 -4.25 10.25 -9.01
N GLU A 68 -5.46 10.16 -8.45
CA GLU A 68 -5.71 9.94 -7.01
C GLU A 68 -5.14 8.62 -6.46
N HIS A 69 -4.87 7.65 -7.33
CA HIS A 69 -4.31 6.35 -6.99
C HIS A 69 -2.82 6.22 -7.33
N ASP A 70 -2.21 7.24 -7.94
CA ASP A 70 -0.78 7.28 -8.20
C ASP A 70 -0.03 7.84 -6.97
N PRO A 71 0.70 7.01 -6.21
CA PRO A 71 1.34 7.43 -4.98
C PRO A 71 2.45 8.47 -5.21
N VAL A 72 3.08 8.50 -6.39
CA VAL A 72 4.15 9.46 -6.71
C VAL A 72 3.55 10.84 -6.90
N LYS A 73 2.46 10.92 -7.66
CA LYS A 73 1.75 12.18 -7.92
C LYS A 73 1.10 12.76 -6.67
N VAL A 74 0.45 11.91 -5.87
CA VAL A 74 -0.14 12.30 -4.58
C VAL A 74 0.92 12.88 -3.64
N ARG A 75 2.08 12.22 -3.51
CA ARG A 75 3.20 12.72 -2.69
C ARG A 75 3.77 14.04 -3.22
N GLY A 76 3.88 14.18 -4.55
CA GLY A 76 4.34 15.40 -5.20
C GLY A 76 3.43 16.59 -4.90
N ALA A 77 2.12 16.43 -5.09
CA ALA A 77 1.13 17.47 -4.80
C ALA A 77 1.15 17.90 -3.32
N PHE A 78 1.24 16.93 -2.40
CA PHE A 78 1.34 17.22 -0.97
C PHE A 78 2.63 17.96 -0.61
N ALA A 79 3.78 17.55 -1.14
CA ALA A 79 5.05 18.22 -0.87
C ALA A 79 5.06 19.66 -1.39
N GLU A 80 4.45 19.90 -2.55
CA GLU A 80 4.28 21.24 -3.10
C GLU A 80 3.38 22.12 -2.22
N MET A 81 2.26 21.58 -1.74
CA MET A 81 1.41 22.25 -0.77
C MET A 81 2.21 22.65 0.47
N CYS A 82 2.95 21.73 1.09
CA CYS A 82 3.77 22.03 2.26
C CYS A 82 4.80 23.14 2.02
N ARG A 83 5.47 23.15 0.84
CA ARG A 83 6.41 24.22 0.49
C ARG A 83 5.74 25.58 0.42
N GLN A 84 4.60 25.67 -0.24
CA GLN A 84 3.87 26.94 -0.36
C GLN A 84 3.35 27.45 1.00
N PHE A 85 2.91 26.55 1.88
CA PHE A 85 2.56 26.94 3.25
C PHE A 85 3.78 27.43 4.03
N ALA A 86 4.92 26.74 3.91
CA ALA A 86 6.15 27.17 4.56
C ALA A 86 6.59 28.56 4.07
N GLU A 87 6.51 28.84 2.77
CA GLU A 87 6.84 30.16 2.20
C GLU A 87 5.87 31.25 2.62
N LYS A 88 4.57 30.95 2.71
CA LYS A 88 3.53 31.93 3.04
C LYS A 88 3.55 32.35 4.52
N PHE A 89 4.03 31.48 5.41
CA PHE A 89 4.00 31.67 6.85
C PHE A 89 5.39 31.70 7.50
N ALA A 90 6.46 31.80 6.70
CA ALA A 90 7.81 32.16 7.15
C ALA A 90 7.93 33.67 7.37
#